data_AF-A0A972HYG0-F1
#
_entry.id   AF-A0A972HYG0-F1
#
_cell.length_a   1.000
_cell.length_b   1.000
_cell.length_c   1.000
_cell.angle_alpha   90.00
_cell.angle_beta   90.00
_cell.angle_gamma   90.00
#
_symmetry.space_group_name_H-M   'P 1'
#
loop_
_entity.id
_entity.type
_entity.pdbx_description
1 polymer ?
#
loop_
_entity_poly.entity_id
_entity_poly.type
_entity_poly.pdbx_seq_one_letter_code
_entity_poly.pdbx_strand_id
1 'polypeptide(L)' 'MTLIDREFVHTKILPLEVSMMLRDAFNERQKSDYSEFVQVSQERAEEIINNARQVLNIIKNVIKKLE' A
#
# COMPACT_ATOMS: atom_id res chain seq x y z
N MET A 1 1.56 -7.64 -6.57
CA MET A 1 0.44 -7.51 -5.61
C MET A 1 -0.43 -8.76 -5.47
N THR A 2 -0.52 -9.60 -6.50
CA THR A 2 -1.29 -10.86 -6.50
C THR A 2 -1.05 -11.79 -5.30
N LEU A 3 0.19 -11.86 -4.78
CA LEU A 3 0.49 -12.63 -3.58
C LEU A 3 -0.25 -12.10 -2.33
N ILE A 4 -0.23 -10.79 -2.10
CA ILE A 4 -0.91 -10.18 -0.94
C ILE A 4 -2.42 -10.42 -1.01
N ASP A 5 -2.99 -10.20 -2.20
CA ASP A 5 -4.41 -10.37 -2.44
C ASP A 5 -4.86 -11.81 -2.18
N ARG A 6 -4.13 -12.78 -2.75
CA ARG A 6 -4.45 -14.21 -2.63
C ARG A 6 -4.29 -14.73 -1.20
N GLU A 7 -3.16 -14.44 -0.57
CA GLU A 7 -2.77 -15.09 0.69
C GLU A 7 -3.35 -14.38 1.93
N PHE A 8 -3.62 -13.08 1.86
CA PHE A 8 -3.97 -12.29 3.04
C PHE A 8 -5.30 -11.56 2.93
N VAL A 9 -5.68 -11.06 1.75
CA VAL A 9 -6.96 -10.35 1.60
C VAL A 9 -8.12 -11.32 1.41
N HIS A 10 -8.01 -12.26 0.47
CA HIS A 10 -9.07 -13.25 0.24
C HIS A 10 -9.28 -14.20 1.42
N THR A 11 -8.23 -14.41 2.23
CA THR A 11 -8.29 -15.17 3.48
C THR A 11 -8.79 -14.35 4.67
N LYS A 12 -9.11 -13.06 4.45
CA LYS A 12 -9.61 -12.10 5.45
C LYS A 12 -8.64 -11.80 6.61
N ILE A 13 -7.36 -12.08 6.43
CA ILE A 13 -6.30 -11.73 7.40
C ILE A 13 -6.00 -10.22 7.34
N LEU A 14 -5.94 -9.68 6.12
CA LEU A 14 -5.80 -8.25 5.86
C LEU A 14 -7.07 -7.72 5.20
N PRO A 15 -7.45 -6.47 5.48
CA PRO A 15 -8.62 -5.86 4.87
C PRO A 15 -8.30 -5.41 3.42
N LEU A 16 -9.32 -5.27 2.58
CA LEU A 16 -9.17 -4.98 1.15
C LEU A 16 -8.41 -3.68 0.89
N GLU A 17 -8.58 -2.70 1.76
CA GLU A 17 -7.97 -1.38 1.70
C GLU A 17 -6.44 -1.47 1.70
N VAL A 18 -5.85 -2.48 2.36
CA VAL A 18 -4.40 -2.71 2.31
C VAL A 18 -3.94 -3.01 0.88
N SER A 19 -4.68 -3.83 0.16
CA SER A 19 -4.35 -4.13 -1.24
C SER A 19 -4.47 -2.88 -2.12
N MET A 20 -5.55 -2.12 -1.95
CA MET A 20 -5.77 -0.89 -2.71
C MET A 20 -4.63 0.12 -2.50
N MET A 21 -4.27 0.39 -1.23
CA MET A 21 -3.20 1.32 -0.88
C MET A 21 -1.82 0.86 -1.39
N LEU A 22 -1.52 -0.44 -1.30
CA LEU A 22 -0.25 -0.97 -1.81
C LEU A 22 -0.18 -0.88 -3.33
N ARG A 23 -1.30 -1.09 -4.04
CA ARG A 23 -1.35 -1.01 -5.50
C ARG A 23 -1.18 0.41 -5.97
N ASP A 24 -1.83 1.34 -5.28
CA ASP A 24 -1.70 2.77 -5.55
C ASP A 24 -0.26 3.25 -5.35
N ALA A 25 0.36 2.91 -4.22
CA ALA A 25 1.76 3.23 -3.96
C ALA A 25 2.73 2.60 -4.98
N PHE A 26 2.48 1.34 -5.39
CA PHE A 26 3.29 0.68 -6.41
C PHE A 26 3.19 1.39 -7.76
N ASN A 27 1.97 1.74 -8.18
CA ASN A 27 1.73 2.44 -9.44
C ASN A 27 2.35 3.85 -9.42
N GLU A 28 2.24 4.58 -8.32
CA GLU A 28 2.87 5.88 -8.15
C GLU A 28 4.40 5.78 -8.24
N ARG A 29 4.98 4.77 -7.57
CA ARG A 29 6.41 4.49 -7.67
C ARG A 29 6.81 4.16 -9.11
N GLN A 30 6.05 3.31 -9.80
CA GLN A 30 6.35 2.91 -11.16
C GLN A 30 6.33 4.12 -12.12
N LYS A 31 5.34 5.01 -11.98
CA LYS A 31 5.30 6.25 -12.77
C LYS A 31 6.48 7.16 -12.43
N SER A 32 6.75 7.36 -11.15
CA SER A 32 7.81 8.28 -10.68
C SER A 32 9.20 7.81 -11.10
N ASP A 33 9.46 6.49 -11.02
CA ASP A 33 10.78 5.91 -11.28
C ASP A 33 11.06 5.75 -12.80
N TYR A 34 10.03 5.49 -13.61
CA TYR A 34 10.21 4.99 -14.99
C TYR A 34 9.54 5.82 -16.08
N SER A 35 8.69 6.80 -15.75
CA SER A 35 8.10 7.69 -16.75
C SER A 35 8.84 9.02 -16.80
N GLU A 36 9.06 9.52 -18.02
CA GLU A 36 9.67 10.83 -18.22
C GLU A 36 8.69 11.97 -17.86
N PHE A 37 9.24 13.08 -17.36
CA PHE A 37 8.50 14.31 -17.02
C PHE A 37 7.39 14.16 -15.95
N VAL A 38 7.47 13.16 -15.07
CA VAL A 38 6.54 13.03 -13.95
C VAL A 38 6.90 14.04 -12.85
N GLN A 39 5.99 14.96 -12.56
CA GLN A 39 6.00 15.75 -11.33
C GLN A 39 4.91 15.23 -10.40
N VAL A 40 5.32 14.74 -9.23
CA VAL A 40 4.40 14.36 -8.16
C VAL A 40 4.13 15.61 -7.32
N SER A 41 2.85 15.96 -7.14
CA SER A 41 2.49 17.08 -6.26
C SER A 41 2.79 16.74 -4.80
N GLN A 42 3.04 17.75 -3.98
CA GLN A 42 3.26 17.56 -2.54
C GLN A 42 2.06 16.85 -1.88
N GLU A 43 0.84 17.29 -2.17
CA GLU A 43 -0.40 16.69 -1.66
C GLU A 43 -0.48 15.18 -1.98
N ARG A 44 -0.15 14.80 -3.23
CA ARG A 44 -0.15 13.40 -3.64
C ARG A 44 0.94 12.59 -2.93
N ALA A 45 2.13 13.17 -2.78
CA ALA A 45 3.21 12.52 -2.03
C ALA A 45 2.80 12.29 -0.55
N GLU A 46 2.16 13.28 0.07
CA GLU A 46 1.65 13.18 1.44
C GLU A 46 0.56 12.11 1.57
N GLU A 47 -0.36 12.03 0.61
CA GLU A 47 -1.40 10.99 0.56
C GLU A 47 -0.78 9.58 0.52
N ILE A 48 0.18 9.34 -0.39
CA ILE A 48 0.87 8.05 -0.52
C ILE A 48 1.61 7.69 0.77
N ILE A 49 2.32 8.65 1.38
CA ILE A 49 3.04 8.42 2.64
C ILE A 49 2.07 8.08 3.78
N ASN A 50 0.94 8.79 3.87
CA ASN A 50 -0.07 8.52 4.90
C ASN A 50 -0.72 7.15 4.71
N ASN A 51 -1.04 6.76 3.48
CA ASN A 51 -1.56 5.43 3.15
C ASN A 51 -0.53 4.34 3.50
N ALA A 52 0.75 4.54 3.18
CA ALA A 52 1.81 3.60 3.55
C ALA A 52 1.94 3.43 5.07
N ARG A 53 1.83 4.52 5.84
CA ARG A 53 1.82 4.47 7.31
C ARG A 53 0.61 3.69 7.84
N GLN A 54 -0.56 3.86 7.25
CA GLN A 54 -1.76 3.11 7.62
C GLN A 54 -1.58 1.60 7.36
N VAL A 55 -1.08 1.23 6.19
CA VAL A 55 -0.77 -0.18 5.85
C VAL A 55 0.18 -0.80 6.88
N LEU A 56 1.27 -0.10 7.23
CA LEU A 56 2.21 -0.57 8.23
C LEU A 56 1.55 -0.77 9.60
N ASN A 57 0.67 0.13 10.01
CA ASN A 57 -0.06 0.01 11.28
C ASN A 57 -1.00 -1.22 11.28
N ILE A 58 -1.74 -1.42 10.19
CA ILE A 58 -2.64 -2.59 10.04
C ILE A 58 -1.86 -3.89 10.13
N ILE A 59 -0.76 -4.02 9.37
CA ILE A 59 0.07 -5.24 9.38
C ILE A 59 0.67 -5.48 10.77
N LYS A 60 1.20 -4.44 11.43
CA LYS A 60 1.73 -4.56 12.80
C LYS A 60 0.66 -5.05 13.77
N ASN A 61 -0.57 -4.55 13.67
CA ASN A 61 -1.68 -4.97 14.53
C ASN A 61 -2.11 -6.41 14.27
N VAL A 62 -2.04 -6.87 13.02
CA VAL A 62 -2.28 -8.29 12.70
C VAL A 62 -1.19 -9.17 13.32
N ILE A 63 0.09 -8.81 13.14
CA ILE A 63 1.21 -9.57 13.69
C ILE A 63 1.13 -9.66 15.22
N LYS A 64 0.84 -8.54 15.91
CA LYS A 64 0.67 -8.53 17.37
C LYS A 64 -0.47 -9.41 17.90
N LYS A 65 -1.46 -9.73 17.07
CA LYS A 65 -2.56 -10.64 17.44
C LYS A 65 -2.20 -12.11 17.25
N LEU A 66 -1.09 -12.39 16.57
CA LEU A 66 -0.57 -13.74 16.34
C LEU A 66 0.49 -14.14 17.39
N GLU A 67 1.00 -13.17 18.16
CA GLU A 67 1.84 -13.37 19.35
C GLU A 67 0.96 -13.64 20.59
#